data_AF-A0A2V9D353-F1
#
_entry.id   AF-A0A2V9D353-F1
#
_cell.length_a   1.000
_cell.length_b   1.000
_cell.length_c   1.000
_cell.angle_alpha   90.00
_cell.angle_beta   90.00
_cell.angle_gamma   90.00
#
_symmetry.space_group_name_H-M   'P 1'
#
loop_
_entity.id
_entity.type
_entity.pdbx_description
1 polymer ?
#
loop_
_entity_poly.entity_id
_entity_poly.type
_entity_poly.pdbx_seq_one_letter_code
_entity_poly.pdbx_strand_id
1 'polypeptide(L)'
;MPAYSNALPPSAIWPGDFAQVWNAEQPAPGSGGASASQRVALGMKEGGPGGFSVTGFFSGAPGSFEIDVQVSDVDADTQYQTISGGNITTVDATNNTFHLDASGVLATFVRLLMRSRTNAVNVTADIRRL
;
A
#
# COMPACT_ATOMS: atom_id res chain seq x y z
N MET A 1 6.68 16.86 6.25
CA MET A 1 5.45 16.68 5.44
C MET A 1 4.28 16.56 6.40
N PRO A 2 3.09 17.13 6.15
CA PRO A 2 1.98 16.96 7.09
C PRO A 2 1.69 15.46 7.17
N ALA A 3 1.64 14.92 8.39
CA ALA A 3 1.18 13.56 8.61
C ALA A 3 -0.17 13.42 7.90
N TYR A 4 -0.22 12.49 6.96
CA TYR A 4 -1.44 12.15 6.24
C TYR A 4 -2.52 11.79 7.27
N SER A 5 -3.35 12.78 7.58
CA SER A 5 -4.45 12.68 8.54
C SER A 5 -5.27 11.46 8.17
N ASN A 6 -5.49 10.55 9.12
CA ASN A 6 -6.49 9.49 9.00
C ASN A 6 -7.87 10.17 8.86
N ALA A 7 -8.22 10.56 7.63
CA ALA A 7 -9.53 11.10 7.32
C ALA A 7 -10.54 9.98 7.55
N LEU A 8 -11.49 10.25 8.43
CA LEU A 8 -12.67 9.43 8.64
C LEU A 8 -13.84 10.14 7.94
N PRO A 9 -14.52 9.51 6.97
CA PRO A 9 -14.27 8.18 6.41
C PRO A 9 -13.00 8.13 5.52
N PRO A 10 -12.39 6.95 5.34
CA PRO A 10 -11.27 6.76 4.42
C PRO A 10 -11.60 7.24 3.01
N SER A 11 -10.62 7.77 2.29
CA SER A 11 -10.81 8.14 0.88
C SER A 11 -11.12 6.90 0.05
N ALA A 12 -12.17 6.99 -0.77
CA ALA A 12 -12.55 5.92 -1.69
C ALA A 12 -11.99 6.20 -3.08
N ILE A 13 -11.43 5.18 -3.72
CA ILE A 13 -10.98 5.21 -5.12
C ILE A 13 -11.88 4.34 -5.99
N TRP A 14 -12.22 4.82 -7.20
CA TRP A 14 -13.05 4.11 -8.16
C TRP A 14 -12.20 3.52 -9.29
N PRO A 15 -12.70 2.55 -10.07
CA PRO A 15 -11.94 1.97 -11.19
C PRO A 15 -11.37 3.06 -12.12
N GLY A 16 -10.04 3.06 -12.28
CA GLY A 16 -9.30 4.10 -13.01
C GLY A 16 -8.58 5.12 -12.14
N ASP A 17 -9.03 5.33 -10.91
CA ASP A 17 -8.43 6.26 -9.95
C ASP A 17 -7.23 5.65 -9.22
N PHE A 18 -6.39 6.53 -8.66
CA PHE A 18 -5.30 6.18 -7.78
C PHE A 18 -5.29 7.08 -6.53
N ALA A 19 -4.77 6.54 -5.44
CA ALA A 19 -4.51 7.28 -4.22
C ALA A 19 -3.05 7.08 -3.81
N GLN A 20 -2.35 8.19 -3.62
CA GLN A 20 -1.01 8.20 -3.07
C GLN A 20 -1.06 7.96 -1.56
N VAL A 21 -0.53 6.82 -1.12
CA VAL A 21 -0.55 6.41 0.30
C VAL A 21 0.77 6.67 1.01
N TRP A 22 1.86 6.76 0.24
CA TRP A 22 3.14 7.28 0.71
C TRP A 22 3.70 8.33 -0.24
N ASN A 23 4.23 9.43 0.29
CA ASN A 23 4.81 10.50 -0.52
C ASN A 23 6.17 10.96 0.01
N ALA A 24 7.23 10.48 -0.63
CA ALA A 24 8.60 10.81 -0.27
C ALA A 24 8.87 10.73 1.25
N GLU A 25 8.35 9.68 1.89
CA GLU A 25 8.39 9.52 3.34
C GLU A 25 9.18 8.29 3.77
N GLN A 26 9.43 8.19 5.07
CA GLN A 26 10.17 7.08 5.65
C GLN A 26 9.30 6.39 6.71
N PRO A 27 8.36 5.52 6.30
CA PRO A 27 7.51 4.81 7.24
C PRO A 27 8.37 4.02 8.23
N ALA A 28 8.01 4.09 9.51
CA ALA A 28 8.72 3.36 10.54
C ALA A 28 8.50 1.85 10.34
N PRO A 29 9.55 1.02 10.24
CA PRO A 29 9.37 -0.42 10.10
C PRO A 29 8.74 -1.02 11.36
N GLY A 30 7.81 -1.96 11.20
CA GLY A 30 7.13 -2.60 12.32
C GLY A 30 5.91 -3.42 11.91
N SER A 31 5.10 -3.81 12.90
CA SER A 31 3.97 -4.75 12.70
C SER A 31 2.61 -4.18 13.10
N GLY A 32 2.56 -2.90 13.50
CA GLY A 32 1.32 -2.24 13.94
C GLY A 32 0.94 -1.05 13.08
N GLY A 33 -0.21 -0.44 13.35
CA GLY A 33 -0.74 0.68 12.56
C GLY A 33 0.18 1.91 12.43
N ALA A 34 1.16 2.11 13.32
CA ALA A 34 2.16 3.19 13.20
C ALA A 34 3.14 2.99 12.02
N SER A 35 3.26 1.75 11.54
CA SER A 35 4.09 1.35 10.39
C SER A 35 3.27 1.24 9.11
N ALA A 36 1.96 1.41 9.21
CA ALA A 36 1.02 1.31 8.10
C ALA A 36 0.82 2.67 7.43
N SER A 37 0.56 2.64 6.12
CA SER A 37 0.14 3.78 5.33
C SER A 37 -1.29 4.19 5.69
N GLN A 38 -1.74 5.30 5.08
CA GLN A 38 -3.17 5.54 4.98
C GLN A 38 -3.88 4.34 4.34
N ARG A 39 -5.07 4.05 4.85
CA ARG A 39 -5.99 3.09 4.26
C ARG A 39 -6.84 3.75 3.18
N VAL A 40 -7.12 3.01 2.14
CA VAL A 40 -7.93 3.45 1.01
C VAL A 40 -9.11 2.49 0.87
N ALA A 41 -10.31 3.04 0.72
CA ALA A 41 -11.50 2.26 0.41
C ALA A 41 -11.57 1.97 -1.10
N LEU A 42 -11.81 0.72 -1.47
CA LEU A 42 -11.96 0.32 -2.86
C LEU A 42 -13.43 0.42 -3.26
N GLY A 43 -13.74 1.38 -4.13
CA GLY A 43 -15.03 1.44 -4.81
C GLY A 43 -15.22 0.23 -5.72
N MET A 44 -16.46 -0.25 -5.82
CA MET A 44 -16.84 -1.34 -6.70
C MET A 44 -17.89 -0.85 -7.69
N LYS A 45 -17.66 -1.07 -8.98
CA LYS A 45 -18.67 -0.89 -10.02
C LYS A 45 -19.44 -2.20 -10.15
N GLU A 46 -20.76 -2.16 -10.24
CA GLU A 46 -21.58 -3.36 -10.42
C GLU A 46 -21.07 -4.21 -11.60
N GLY A 47 -20.95 -5.53 -11.36
CA GLY A 47 -20.66 -6.53 -12.40
C GLY A 47 -19.18 -6.67 -12.82
N GLY A 48 -18.24 -5.94 -12.20
CA GLY A 48 -16.81 -6.04 -12.51
C GLY A 48 -16.00 -6.80 -11.43
N PRO A 49 -14.99 -7.62 -11.80
CA PRO A 49 -14.07 -8.18 -10.82
C PRO A 49 -13.33 -7.05 -10.10
N GLY A 50 -13.28 -7.13 -8.76
CA GLY A 50 -12.55 -6.18 -7.94
C GLY A 50 -11.08 -6.55 -7.87
N GLY A 51 -10.22 -5.65 -8.34
CA GLY A 51 -8.77 -5.77 -8.22
C GLY A 51 -8.09 -4.41 -8.04
N PHE A 52 -6.89 -4.39 -7.51
CA PHE A 52 -6.12 -3.17 -7.36
C PHE A 52 -4.67 -3.45 -7.72
N SER A 53 -3.92 -2.39 -8.00
CA SER A 53 -2.48 -2.50 -8.14
C SER A 53 -1.79 -1.54 -7.19
N VAL A 54 -0.63 -1.94 -6.73
CA VAL A 54 0.25 -1.15 -5.89
C VAL A 54 1.49 -0.85 -6.71
N THR A 55 1.85 0.41 -6.82
CA THR A 55 3.09 0.84 -7.48
C THR A 55 3.84 1.76 -6.56
N GLY A 56 5.16 1.69 -6.56
CA GLY A 56 5.95 2.64 -5.81
C GLY A 56 7.39 2.66 -6.24
N PHE A 57 8.14 3.58 -5.64
CA PHE A 57 9.57 3.72 -5.86
C PHE A 57 10.28 4.22 -4.61
N PHE A 58 11.55 3.88 -4.49
CA PHE A 58 12.44 4.43 -3.48
C PHE A 58 13.34 5.52 -4.08
N SER A 59 13.65 6.55 -3.29
CA SER A 59 14.56 7.62 -3.69
C SER A 59 16.03 7.18 -3.87
N GLY A 60 16.34 5.94 -3.52
CA GLY A 60 17.66 5.31 -3.61
C GLY A 60 17.57 3.83 -3.23
N ALA A 61 18.70 3.13 -3.22
CA ALA A 61 18.73 1.70 -2.94
C ALA A 61 18.25 1.38 -1.49
N PRO A 62 17.12 0.67 -1.32
CA PRO A 62 16.54 0.42 0.01
C PRO A 62 17.32 -0.62 0.85
N GLY A 63 18.21 -1.38 0.21
CA GLY A 63 18.84 -2.56 0.85
C GLY A 63 17.81 -3.68 1.02
N SER A 64 17.89 -4.42 2.12
CA SER A 64 16.84 -5.37 2.49
C SER A 64 15.64 -4.62 3.07
N PHE A 65 14.44 -4.90 2.55
CA PHE A 65 13.18 -4.33 3.00
C PHE A 65 12.03 -5.32 2.77
N GLU A 66 10.90 -5.03 3.40
CA GLU A 66 9.65 -5.75 3.18
C GLU A 66 8.47 -4.79 3.35
N ILE A 67 7.67 -4.67 2.28
CA ILE A 67 6.40 -3.97 2.28
C ILE A 67 5.29 -5.00 2.11
N ASP A 68 4.35 -5.01 3.05
CA ASP A 68 3.20 -5.88 3.00
C ASP A 68 1.98 -5.14 2.47
N VAL A 69 1.38 -5.68 1.43
CA VAL A 69 0.07 -5.23 0.93
C VAL A 69 -1.01 -5.90 1.77
N GLN A 70 -1.64 -5.11 2.63
CA GLN A 70 -2.65 -5.59 3.56
C GLN A 70 -4.05 -5.16 3.15
N VAL A 71 -5.01 -6.07 3.33
CA VAL A 71 -6.41 -5.83 3.04
C VAL A 71 -7.31 -6.22 4.20
N SER A 72 -8.49 -5.63 4.24
CA SER A 72 -9.54 -5.95 5.21
C SER A 72 -10.91 -5.58 4.67
N ASP A 73 -11.95 -6.24 5.14
CA ASP A 73 -13.35 -5.83 4.91
C ASP A 73 -13.85 -4.82 5.94
N VAL A 74 -13.20 -4.78 7.10
CA VAL A 74 -13.55 -3.89 8.20
C VAL A 74 -12.38 -2.95 8.46
N ASP A 75 -12.71 -1.69 8.68
CA ASP A 75 -11.73 -0.65 9.02
C ASP A 75 -11.27 -0.76 10.49
N ALA A 76 -10.58 -1.86 10.80
CA ALA A 76 -9.98 -2.14 12.10
C ALA A 76 -8.55 -2.65 11.91
N ASP A 77 -7.57 -2.02 12.57
CA ASP A 77 -6.14 -2.31 12.44
C ASP A 77 -5.81 -3.81 12.59
N THR A 78 -6.47 -4.47 13.53
CA THR A 78 -6.28 -5.90 13.85
C THR A 78 -6.83 -6.86 12.81
N GLN A 79 -7.65 -6.38 11.86
CA GLN A 79 -8.30 -7.21 10.83
C GLN A 79 -7.58 -7.14 9.48
N TYR A 80 -6.59 -6.27 9.34
CA TYR A 80 -5.77 -6.21 8.14
C TYR A 80 -4.85 -7.43 8.03
N GLN A 81 -4.95 -8.12 6.91
CA GLN A 81 -4.17 -9.30 6.59
C GLN A 81 -3.38 -9.08 5.30
N THR A 82 -2.14 -9.54 5.26
CA THR A 82 -1.33 -9.50 4.05
C THR A 82 -1.91 -10.47 3.02
N ILE A 83 -2.11 -10.00 1.79
CA ILE A 83 -2.62 -10.85 0.70
C ILE A 83 -1.59 -11.91 0.32
N SER A 84 -2.04 -13.03 -0.26
CA SER A 84 -1.14 -14.05 -0.80
C SER A 84 -0.23 -13.44 -1.87
N GLY A 85 1.08 -13.51 -1.67
CA GLY A 85 2.07 -12.87 -2.56
C GLY A 85 2.18 -11.34 -2.41
N GLY A 86 1.57 -10.77 -1.37
CA GLY A 86 1.59 -9.34 -1.08
C GLY A 86 2.84 -8.83 -0.36
N ASN A 87 3.85 -9.68 -0.14
CA ASN A 87 5.12 -9.31 0.47
C ASN A 87 6.09 -8.85 -0.62
N ILE A 88 6.32 -7.55 -0.72
CA ILE A 88 7.24 -6.94 -1.68
C ILE A 88 8.60 -6.80 -0.99
N THR A 89 9.57 -7.61 -1.43
CA THR A 89 10.93 -7.65 -0.86
C THR A 89 12.02 -7.29 -1.87
N THR A 90 11.63 -6.97 -3.10
CA THR A 90 12.54 -6.67 -4.20
C THR A 90 12.04 -5.48 -5.00
N VAL A 91 12.98 -4.68 -5.51
CA VAL A 91 12.72 -3.61 -6.46
C VAL A 91 13.48 -3.88 -7.75
N ASP A 92 13.04 -3.25 -8.85
CA ASP A 92 13.89 -3.09 -10.01
C ASP A 92 15.15 -2.32 -9.62
N ALA A 93 16.33 -2.92 -9.81
CA ALA A 93 17.59 -2.34 -9.36
C ALA A 93 17.97 -1.06 -10.12
N THR A 94 17.42 -0.86 -11.33
CA THR A 94 17.72 0.30 -12.17
C THR A 94 16.95 1.54 -11.70
N ASN A 95 15.64 1.37 -11.45
CA ASN A 95 14.74 2.49 -11.13
C ASN A 95 14.30 2.52 -9.66
N ASN A 96 14.69 1.54 -8.85
CA ASN A 96 14.21 1.32 -7.48
C ASN A 96 12.68 1.28 -7.36
N THR A 97 12.00 0.79 -8.40
CA THR A 97 10.54 0.69 -8.47
C THR A 97 10.05 -0.69 -8.07
N PHE A 98 8.82 -0.77 -7.56
CA PHE A 98 8.11 -2.02 -7.33
C PHE A 98 6.68 -1.91 -7.85
N HIS A 99 6.11 -3.05 -8.20
CA HIS A 99 4.76 -3.15 -8.70
C HIS A 99 4.15 -4.49 -8.29
N LEU A 100 2.88 -4.45 -7.89
CA LEU A 100 2.08 -5.64 -7.58
C LEU A 100 0.67 -5.46 -8.13
N ASP A 101 0.21 -6.41 -8.94
CA ASP A 101 -1.17 -6.50 -9.39
C ASP A 101 -1.94 -7.53 -8.55
N ALA A 102 -2.99 -7.07 -7.87
CA ALA A 102 -3.91 -7.87 -7.07
C ALA A 102 -5.29 -7.96 -7.76
N SER A 103 -5.30 -8.54 -8.96
CA SER A 103 -6.49 -8.60 -9.85
C SER A 103 -7.62 -9.52 -9.36
N GLY A 104 -7.33 -10.43 -8.43
CA GLY A 104 -8.31 -11.37 -7.85
C GLY A 104 -8.63 -11.14 -6.38
N VAL A 105 -8.17 -10.03 -5.79
CA VAL A 105 -8.38 -9.75 -4.36
C VAL A 105 -9.65 -8.93 -4.16
N LEU A 106 -10.65 -9.58 -3.57
CA LEU A 106 -11.86 -8.92 -3.11
C LEU A 106 -11.64 -8.42 -1.68
N ALA A 107 -11.60 -7.10 -1.51
CA ALA A 107 -11.52 -6.46 -0.20
C ALA A 107 -12.12 -5.05 -0.25
N THR A 108 -12.59 -4.56 0.90
CA THR A 108 -13.14 -3.21 1.00
C THR A 108 -12.06 -2.15 1.25
N PHE A 109 -11.04 -2.48 2.04
CA PHE A 109 -9.96 -1.56 2.40
C PHE A 109 -8.59 -2.16 2.07
N VAL A 110 -7.68 -1.31 1.59
CA VAL A 110 -6.28 -1.66 1.34
C VAL A 110 -5.37 -0.67 2.05
N ARG A 111 -4.22 -1.14 2.53
CA ARG A 111 -3.12 -0.33 3.02
C ARG A 111 -1.78 -1.03 2.76
N LEU A 112 -0.69 -0.28 2.88
CA LEU A 112 0.67 -0.80 2.86
C LEU A 112 1.23 -0.78 4.27
N LEU A 113 1.95 -1.83 4.66
CA LEU A 113 2.67 -1.90 5.92
C LEU A 113 4.15 -2.02 5.64
N MET A 114 4.96 -1.08 6.15
CA MET A 114 6.41 -1.22 6.12
C MET A 114 6.83 -2.19 7.21
N ARG A 115 7.10 -3.45 6.87
CA ARG A 115 7.46 -4.48 7.84
C ARG A 115 8.93 -4.38 8.25
N SER A 116 9.80 -4.17 7.27
CA SER A 116 11.23 -4.01 7.53
C SER A 116 11.89 -3.11 6.48
N ARG A 117 12.96 -2.42 6.87
CA ARG A 117 13.80 -1.63 5.97
C ARG A 117 15.17 -1.40 6.59
N THR A 118 16.22 -1.68 5.82
CA THR A 118 17.62 -1.51 6.27
C THR A 118 18.09 -0.07 6.12
N ASN A 119 17.92 0.51 4.93
CA ASN A 119 18.38 1.86 4.65
C ASN A 119 17.26 2.88 4.83
N ALA A 120 17.54 4.01 5.46
CA ALA A 120 16.60 5.12 5.56
C ALA A 120 16.51 5.86 4.21
N VAL A 121 15.70 5.33 3.30
CA VAL A 121 15.38 5.94 2.00
C VAL A 121 13.90 6.31 1.92
N ASN A 122 13.60 7.39 1.20
CA ASN A 122 12.22 7.82 1.04
C ASN A 122 11.50 6.89 0.08
N VAL A 123 10.26 6.52 0.41
CA VAL A 123 9.38 5.73 -0.43
C VAL A 123 8.18 6.58 -0.85
N THR A 124 7.79 6.42 -2.10
CA THR A 124 6.53 6.91 -2.63
C THR A 124 5.75 5.70 -3.14
N ALA A 125 4.49 5.59 -2.76
CA ALA A 125 3.64 4.48 -3.16
C ALA A 125 2.20 4.93 -3.40
N ASP A 126 1.62 4.35 -4.44
CA ASP A 126 0.28 4.60 -4.94
C ASP A 126 -0.50 3.30 -5.01
N ILE A 127 -1.77 3.37 -4.61
CA ILE A 127 -2.75 2.30 -4.80
C ILE A 127 -3.69 2.73 -5.91
N ARG A 128 -3.78 1.93 -6.96
CA ARG A 128 -4.67 2.16 -8.10
C ARG A 128 -5.77 1.11 -8.12
N ARG A 129 -6.99 1.54 -8.42
CA ARG A 129 -8.11 0.63 -8.65
C ARG A 129 -8.14 0.19 -10.12
N LEU A 130 -8.16 -1.12 -10.34
CA LEU A 130 -8.25 -1.75 -11.67
C LEU A 130 -9.71 -1.86 -12.15
#